data_AF-A0A146LHJ4-F1
#
_entry.id   AF-A0A146LHJ4-F1
#
_cell.length_a   1.000
_cell.length_b   1.000
_cell.length_c   1.000
_cell.angle_alpha   90.00
_cell.angle_beta   90.00
_cell.angle_gamma   90.00
#
_symmetry.space_group_name_H-M   'P 1'
#
loop_
_entity.id
_entity.type
_entity.pdbx_description
1 polymer ?
#
loop_
_entity_poly.entity_id
_entity_poly.type
_entity_poly.pdbx_seq_one_letter_code
_entity_poly.pdbx_strand_id
1 'polypeptide(L)'
;QATWQTKAPPAGVFSRFRLTTTRGSLSETPPKMGGFLVRRAFLVRAAFLVAALHRAEACGPGRNSRRYRSPEPQTPMVLRQHEPQTVENSPFASGRSEGRITRDDPRFSKLVPVYDDNIV
;
A
#
# COMPACT_ATOMS: atom_id res chain seq x y z
N GLN A 1 5.40 13.83 19.61
CA GLN A 1 4.53 15.02 19.61
C GLN A 1 4.25 15.42 18.17
N ALA A 2 2.98 15.37 17.76
CA ALA A 2 2.38 16.10 16.63
C ALA A 2 0.92 15.63 16.52
N THR A 3 0.01 16.31 17.22
CA THR A 3 -1.43 16.09 17.13
C THR A 3 -1.98 17.00 16.05
N TRP A 4 -2.63 16.42 15.04
CA TRP A 4 -3.33 17.16 13.99
C TRP A 4 -4.64 17.72 14.55
N GLN A 5 -4.73 19.05 14.61
CA GLN A 5 -5.95 19.79 14.96
C GLN A 5 -6.68 20.18 13.66
N THR A 6 -7.88 19.62 13.45
CA THR A 6 -8.78 20.04 12.36
C THR A 6 -9.47 21.34 12.75
N LYS A 7 -9.07 22.47 12.15
CA LYS A 7 -9.72 23.77 12.37
C LYS A 7 -10.82 23.97 11.33
N ALA A 8 -12.08 23.93 11.79
CA ALA A 8 -13.24 24.32 10.99
C ALA A 8 -13.18 25.81 10.59
N PRO A 9 -13.64 26.20 9.39
CA PRO A 9 -13.70 27.61 9.00
C PRO A 9 -14.92 28.31 9.65
N PRO A 10 -14.80 29.59 10.04
CA PRO A 10 -15.87 30.33 10.67
C PRO A 10 -16.96 30.76 9.66
N ALA A 11 -18.19 30.76 10.16
CA ALA A 11 -19.38 31.24 9.50
C ALA A 11 -19.33 32.75 9.23
N GLY A 12 -19.92 33.15 8.09
CA GLY A 12 -20.62 34.43 7.98
C GLY A 12 -19.84 35.59 7.37
N VAL A 13 -20.02 35.79 6.06
CA VAL A 13 -20.19 37.13 5.49
C VAL A 13 -21.32 37.08 4.49
N PHE A 14 -22.53 37.37 4.96
CA PHE A 14 -23.69 37.66 4.10
C PHE A 14 -23.48 39.04 3.48
N SER A 15 -23.01 39.08 2.23
CA SER A 15 -23.06 40.31 1.44
C SER A 15 -24.49 40.49 0.93
N ARG A 16 -25.23 41.42 1.54
CA ARG A 16 -26.51 41.91 1.02
C ARG A 16 -26.27 42.65 -0.29
N PHE A 17 -26.43 41.96 -1.40
CA PHE A 17 -26.58 42.62 -2.69
C PHE A 17 -27.98 43.24 -2.77
N ARG A 18 -28.02 44.57 -2.62
CA ARG A 18 -29.18 45.42 -2.82
C ARG A 18 -29.45 45.49 -4.33
N LEU A 19 -30.36 44.66 -4.84
CA LEU A 19 -30.83 44.75 -6.22
C LEU A 19 -31.76 45.96 -6.33
N THR A 20 -31.29 46.99 -7.01
CA THR A 20 -32.12 48.13 -7.44
C THR A 20 -33.14 47.61 -8.45
N THR A 21 -34.41 47.73 -8.08
CA THR A 21 -35.55 47.49 -8.97
C THR A 21 -35.52 48.53 -10.10
N THR A 22 -35.14 48.12 -11.29
CA THR A 22 -35.52 48.83 -12.52
C THR A 22 -36.59 48.00 -13.20
N ARG A 23 -37.81 48.53 -13.11
CA ARG A 23 -39.03 48.01 -13.73
C ARG A 23 -38.89 48.15 -15.24
N GLY A 24 -38.26 47.16 -15.87
CA GLY A 24 -38.19 47.00 -17.33
C GLY A 24 -39.43 46.28 -17.83
N SER A 25 -40.15 46.93 -18.75
CA SER A 25 -41.41 46.52 -19.35
C SER A 25 -41.36 45.17 -20.05
N LEU A 26 -42.48 44.44 -19.96
CA LEU A 26 -42.82 43.29 -20.79
C LEU A 26 -42.48 43.49 -22.27
N SER A 27 -41.71 42.57 -22.83
CA SER A 27 -42.01 41.94 -24.12
C SER A 27 -41.24 40.62 -24.22
N GLU A 28 -41.82 39.57 -23.65
CA GLU A 28 -41.38 38.20 -23.96
C GLU A 28 -41.77 37.90 -25.41
N THR A 29 -40.79 37.93 -26.31
CA THR A 29 -40.85 37.13 -27.52
C THR A 29 -39.93 35.93 -27.30
N PRO A 30 -40.38 34.68 -27.49
CA PRO A 30 -39.50 33.54 -27.36
C PRO A 30 -38.45 33.64 -28.46
N PRO A 31 -37.14 33.62 -28.16
CA PRO A 31 -36.16 33.46 -29.20
C PRO A 31 -36.41 32.08 -29.82
N LYS A 32 -36.92 32.06 -31.05
CA LYS A 32 -36.91 30.87 -31.91
C LYS A 32 -35.46 30.63 -32.33
N MET A 33 -34.59 30.32 -31.37
CA MET A 33 -33.23 29.87 -31.63
C MET A 33 -33.34 28.48 -32.23
N GLY A 34 -32.99 28.38 -33.51
CA GLY A 34 -33.23 27.22 -34.35
C GLY A 34 -32.86 25.92 -33.65
N GLY A 35 -33.83 25.02 -33.55
CA GLY A 35 -33.66 23.70 -32.93
C GLY A 35 -32.52 22.89 -33.51
N PHE A 36 -32.02 23.23 -34.71
CA PHE A 36 -30.80 22.69 -35.29
C PHE A 36 -29.53 23.00 -34.50
N LEU A 37 -29.40 24.21 -33.95
CA LEU A 37 -28.22 24.60 -33.16
C LEU A 37 -28.23 23.90 -31.79
N VAL A 38 -29.40 23.82 -31.16
CA VAL A 38 -29.61 23.11 -29.90
C VAL A 38 -29.40 21.60 -30.08
N ARG A 39 -29.93 21.01 -31.16
CA ARG A 39 -29.71 19.58 -31.50
C ARG A 39 -28.24 19.29 -31.81
N ARG A 40 -27.55 20.15 -32.56
CA ARG A 40 -26.11 20.00 -32.83
C ARG A 40 -25.29 20.10 -31.55
N ALA A 41 -25.59 21.05 -30.68
CA ALA A 41 -24.93 21.15 -29.38
C ALA A 41 -25.14 19.90 -28.51
N PHE A 42 -26.35 19.33 -28.54
CA PHE A 42 -26.65 18.08 -27.83
C PHE A 42 -25.88 16.88 -28.39
N LEU A 43 -25.81 16.75 -29.73
CA LEU A 43 -25.06 15.68 -30.39
C LEU A 43 -23.56 15.77 -30.15
N VAL A 44 -22.98 16.99 -30.18
CA VAL A 44 -21.56 17.20 -29.88
C VAL A 44 -21.25 16.86 -28.41
N ARG A 45 -22.12 17.25 -27.48
CA ARG A 45 -21.96 16.92 -26.06
C ARG A 45 -22.09 15.42 -25.80
N ALA A 46 -23.04 14.75 -26.45
CA ALA A 46 -23.20 13.31 -26.37
C ALA A 46 -21.98 12.56 -26.94
N ALA A 47 -21.47 12.99 -28.11
CA ALA A 47 -20.27 12.41 -28.72
C ALA A 47 -19.02 12.57 -27.82
N PHE A 48 -18.87 13.73 -27.16
CA PHE A 48 -17.78 13.96 -26.21
C PHE A 48 -17.87 13.04 -24.99
N LEU A 49 -19.07 12.84 -24.43
CA LEU A 49 -19.27 11.93 -23.30
C LEU A 49 -18.99 10.47 -23.67
N VAL A 50 -19.42 10.02 -24.85
CA VAL A 50 -19.13 8.67 -25.35
C VAL A 50 -17.61 8.46 -25.54
N ALA A 51 -16.91 9.43 -26.12
CA ALA A 51 -15.46 9.37 -26.29
C ALA A 51 -14.70 9.35 -24.95
N ALA A 52 -15.19 10.07 -23.93
CA ALA A 52 -14.60 10.08 -22.60
C ALA A 52 -14.78 8.75 -21.86
N LEU A 53 -15.95 8.11 -22.01
CA LEU A 53 -16.20 6.78 -21.44
C LEU A 53 -15.35 5.69 -22.10
N HIS A 54 -15.15 5.76 -23.43
CA HIS A 54 -14.28 4.82 -24.15
C HIS A 54 -12.80 4.90 -23.71
N ARG A 55 -12.34 6.06 -23.21
CA ARG A 55 -10.99 6.22 -22.64
C ARG A 55 -10.86 5.64 -21.23
N ALA A 56 -11.97 5.49 -20.50
CA ALA A 56 -11.99 4.99 -19.12
C ALA A 56 -11.98 3.45 -19.03
N GLU A 57 -12.30 2.72 -20.11
CA GLU A 57 -12.13 1.26 -20.20
C GLU A 57 -10.64 0.83 -20.19
N ALA A 58 -9.71 1.75 -20.47
CA ALA A 58 -8.28 1.45 -20.50
C ALA A 58 -7.61 1.40 -19.11
N CYS A 59 -8.31 1.79 -18.03
CA CYS A 59 -7.83 1.69 -16.65
C CYS A 59 -8.57 0.57 -15.89
N GLY A 60 -8.31 -0.68 -16.29
CA GLY A 60 -8.66 -1.88 -15.50
C GLY A 60 -8.02 -1.88 -14.11
N PRO A 61 -8.36 -2.85 -13.22
CA PRO A 61 -7.91 -2.88 -11.83
C PRO A 61 -6.39 -2.68 -11.77
N GLY A 62 -5.98 -1.54 -11.20
CA GLY A 62 -4.64 -0.98 -11.33
C GLY A 62 -3.52 -1.90 -10.83
N ARG A 63 -2.27 -1.49 -11.10
CA ARG A 63 -1.05 -2.21 -10.69
C ARG A 63 -1.11 -2.53 -9.20
N ASN A 64 -1.24 -3.82 -8.89
CA ASN A 64 -1.13 -4.36 -7.55
C ASN A 64 0.32 -4.24 -7.07
N SER A 65 0.68 -3.10 -6.49
CA SER A 65 1.95 -2.89 -5.80
C SER A 65 1.98 -3.64 -4.45
N ARG A 66 1.79 -4.97 -4.50
CA ARG A 66 2.09 -5.83 -3.36
C ARG A 66 3.61 -5.82 -3.22
N ARG A 67 4.12 -5.22 -2.16
CA ARG A 67 5.54 -5.37 -1.80
C ARG A 67 5.74 -6.84 -1.45
N TYR A 68 6.47 -7.55 -2.29
CA TYR A 68 6.95 -8.88 -1.94
C TYR A 68 7.90 -8.74 -0.75
N ARG A 69 7.68 -9.51 0.32
CA ARG A 69 8.66 -9.60 1.40
C ARG A 69 9.78 -10.47 0.89
N SER A 70 10.92 -9.86 0.54
CA SER A 70 12.12 -10.63 0.25
C SER A 70 12.45 -11.51 1.46
N PRO A 71 12.91 -12.75 1.23
CA PRO A 71 13.50 -13.54 2.30
C PRO A 71 14.53 -12.71 3.04
N GLU A 72 14.65 -12.93 4.34
CA GLU A 72 15.72 -12.32 5.12
C GLU A 72 17.06 -12.74 4.51
N PRO A 73 17.94 -11.79 4.15
CA PRO A 73 19.19 -12.13 3.50
C PRO A 73 20.06 -12.93 4.47
N GLN A 74 20.34 -14.18 4.12
CA GLN A 74 21.28 -15.01 4.85
C GLN A 74 22.69 -14.64 4.39
N THR A 75 23.43 -13.94 5.25
CA THR A 75 24.84 -13.65 4.99
C THR A 75 25.67 -14.90 5.27
N PRO A 76 26.51 -15.36 4.33
CA PRO A 76 27.40 -16.48 4.60
C PRO A 76 28.40 -16.10 5.70
N MET A 77 28.79 -17.07 6.53
CA MET A 77 29.81 -16.87 7.55
C MET A 77 31.18 -16.66 6.90
N VAL A 78 31.91 -15.66 7.38
CA VAL A 78 33.30 -15.42 6.96
C VAL A 78 34.22 -16.49 7.57
N LEU A 79 35.37 -16.77 6.95
CA LEU A 79 36.36 -17.71 7.48
C LEU A 79 36.71 -17.37 8.94
N ARG A 80 36.62 -18.36 9.84
CA ARG A 80 36.83 -18.25 11.30
C ARG A 80 35.77 -17.44 12.07
N GLN A 81 34.71 -16.98 11.42
CA GLN A 81 33.56 -16.42 12.13
C GLN A 81 32.78 -17.55 12.80
N HIS A 82 32.31 -17.30 14.02
CA HIS A 82 31.39 -18.16 14.76
C HIS A 82 30.28 -17.27 15.34
N GLU A 83 29.07 -17.82 15.40
CA GLU A 83 27.90 -17.14 15.93
C GLU A 83 27.33 -17.94 17.11
N PRO A 84 27.06 -17.33 18.27
CA PRO A 84 27.41 -15.96 18.67
C PRO A 84 28.93 -15.78 18.76
N GLN A 85 29.42 -14.54 18.70
CA GLN A 85 30.85 -14.17 18.80
C GLN A 85 31.41 -14.35 20.23
N THR A 86 31.28 -15.55 20.77
CA THR A 86 31.74 -15.94 22.10
C THR A 86 32.34 -17.34 22.02
N VAL A 87 33.21 -17.69 22.97
CA VAL A 87 33.81 -19.03 23.01
C VAL A 87 32.74 -20.12 23.06
N GLU A 88 32.99 -21.25 22.38
CA GLU A 88 32.01 -22.34 22.23
C GLU A 88 31.48 -22.84 23.57
N ASN A 89 32.35 -22.94 24.58
CA ASN A 89 32.02 -23.45 25.91
C ASN A 89 31.49 -22.38 26.89
N SER A 90 31.09 -21.21 26.37
CA SER A 90 30.49 -20.12 27.16
C SER A 90 29.07 -20.47 27.61
N PRO A 91 28.60 -20.02 28.78
CA PRO A 91 27.19 -20.13 29.19
C PRO A 91 26.20 -19.50 28.22
N PHE A 92 26.65 -18.57 27.36
CA PHE A 92 25.84 -17.89 26.35
C PHE A 92 25.84 -18.62 24.99
N ALA A 93 26.58 -19.72 24.86
CA ALA A 93 26.69 -20.55 23.67
C ALA A 93 26.36 -22.01 24.01
N SER A 94 27.28 -22.95 23.81
CA SER A 94 27.05 -24.40 24.02
C SER A 94 27.16 -24.83 25.49
N GLY A 95 27.62 -23.96 26.38
CA GLY A 95 27.80 -24.26 27.80
C GLY A 95 29.05 -25.08 28.10
N ARG A 96 29.20 -25.52 29.36
CA ARG A 96 30.41 -26.22 29.82
C ARG A 96 30.43 -27.66 29.30
N SER A 97 31.59 -28.12 28.83
CA SER A 97 31.77 -29.50 28.37
C SER A 97 31.49 -30.54 29.47
N GLU A 98 30.63 -31.52 29.20
CA GLU A 98 30.27 -32.60 30.13
C GLU A 98 31.28 -33.77 30.14
N GLY A 99 32.29 -33.72 29.27
CA GLY A 99 33.31 -34.76 29.13
C GLY A 99 33.00 -35.77 28.02
N ARG A 100 33.98 -36.64 27.74
CA ARG A 100 33.90 -37.63 26.66
C ARG A 100 32.93 -38.76 27.02
N ILE A 101 32.08 -39.13 26.07
CA ILE A 101 31.21 -40.31 26.15
C ILE A 101 31.88 -41.44 25.35
N THR A 102 32.12 -42.57 26.00
CA THR A 102 32.58 -43.82 25.37
C THR A 102 31.41 -44.77 25.15
N ARG A 103 31.58 -45.85 24.37
CA ARG A 103 30.51 -46.83 24.12
C ARG A 103 30.04 -47.56 25.39
N ASP A 104 30.92 -47.70 26.37
CA ASP A 104 30.64 -48.36 27.65
C ASP A 104 30.04 -47.40 28.71
N ASP A 105 29.99 -46.08 28.44
CA ASP A 105 29.46 -45.08 29.36
C ASP A 105 27.93 -45.20 29.45
N PRO A 106 27.30 -45.17 30.65
CA PRO A 106 25.85 -45.15 30.78
C PRO A 106 25.18 -43.97 30.04
N ARG A 107 25.90 -42.87 29.79
CA ARG A 107 25.39 -41.73 29.00
C ARG A 107 25.26 -42.06 27.51
N PHE A 108 25.93 -43.10 27.02
CA PHE A 108 25.85 -43.52 25.62
C PHE A 108 24.42 -43.90 25.21
N SER A 109 23.62 -44.44 26.13
CA SER A 109 22.22 -44.80 25.86
C SER A 109 21.32 -43.60 25.52
N LYS A 110 21.77 -42.37 25.81
CA LYS A 110 21.04 -41.14 25.48
C LYS A 110 21.30 -40.67 24.04
N LEU A 111 22.35 -41.16 23.39
CA LEU A 111 22.68 -40.81 22.02
C LEU A 111 21.78 -41.61 21.07
N VAL A 112 21.17 -40.92 20.11
CA VAL A 112 20.27 -41.52 19.12
C VAL A 112 20.95 -41.47 17.75
N PRO A 113 21.06 -42.62 17.04
CA PRO A 113 21.58 -42.61 15.68
C PRO A 113 20.58 -41.95 14.72
N VAL A 114 21.08 -41.10 13.82
CA VAL A 114 20.29 -40.43 12.78
C VAL A 114 20.59 -41.12 11.45
N TYR A 115 19.56 -41.72 10.84
CA TYR A 115 19.62 -42.43 9.55
C TYR A 115 18.77 -41.70 8.50
N ASP A 116 19.15 -40.47 8.16
CA ASP A 116 18.47 -39.66 7.14
C ASP A 116 19.23 -39.73 5.81
N ASP A 117 18.54 -40.07 4.72
CA ASP A 117 19.12 -40.19 3.38
C ASP A 117 19.62 -38.84 2.82
N ASN A 118 19.21 -37.71 3.41
CA ASN A 118 19.65 -36.38 3.02
C ASN A 118 20.99 -35.95 3.67
N ILE A 119 21.56 -36.79 4.53
CA ILE A 119 22.81 -36.52 5.26
C ILE A 119 23.83 -37.58 4.81
N VAL A 120 24.92 -37.14 4.17
CA VAL A 120 25.99 -38.00 3.60
C VAL A 120 27.28 -37.91 4.41
#